data_AF-A0A2I1HNW1-F1
#
_entry.id   AF-A0A2I1HNW1-F1
#
_cell.length_a   1.000
_cell.length_b   1.000
_cell.length_c   1.000
_cell.angle_alpha   90.00
_cell.angle_beta   90.00
_cell.angle_gamma   90.00
#
_symmetry.space_group_name_H-M   'P 1'
#
loop_
_entity.id
_entity.type
_entity.pdbx_description
1 polymer ?
#
loop_
_entity_poly.entity_id
_entity_poly.type
_entity_poly.pdbx_seq_one_letter_code
_entity_poly.pdbx_strand_id
1 'polypeptide(L)'
;MAFKERERRWQHREETMATNREREAERDLDAREKQIRDREIMARKLAEWGDDIEADSGQEEYYKDRSRWWFHQQQFRARELTIDEADRLREQQEIELEQHDLLQTLEEERKQREEATMEAELNNEKEILTFATDGASQINRVKPKLTLNLASKRRAALMTLAEDEEFDDEEGIKSKRKRRILMSINNFTTDILNKKLQPFVCKRIVEYLGVQEDELVSFVIDHLRSNKKPAEDLTKEMMMVC
;
A
#
# COMPACT_ATOMS: atom_id res chain seq x y z
N MET A 1 30.53 16.51 49.38
CA MET A 1 29.30 15.69 49.53
C MET A 1 28.33 15.88 48.36
N ALA A 2 27.93 17.11 48.02
CA ALA A 2 26.90 17.39 46.99
C ALA A 2 27.22 16.94 45.54
N PHE A 3 28.49 16.95 45.12
CA PHE A 3 28.89 16.50 43.78
C PHE A 3 28.66 14.99 43.57
N LYS A 4 29.06 14.16 44.56
CA LYS A 4 28.88 12.70 44.53
C LYS A 4 27.40 12.30 44.48
N GLU A 5 26.52 13.12 45.06
CA GLU A 5 25.08 12.87 45.01
C GLU A 5 24.48 13.22 43.63
N ARG A 6 24.94 14.30 43.01
CA ARG A 6 24.56 14.67 41.64
C ARG A 6 25.05 13.63 40.63
N GLU A 7 26.27 13.14 40.80
CA GLU A 7 26.86 12.07 40.00
C GLU A 7 26.07 10.77 40.13
N ARG A 8 25.72 10.34 41.35
CA ARG A 8 24.84 9.18 41.56
C ARG A 8 23.46 9.35 40.91
N ARG A 9 22.87 10.54 40.98
CA ARG A 9 21.58 10.81 40.30
C ARG A 9 21.70 10.79 38.78
N TRP A 10 22.84 11.21 38.23
CA TRP A 10 23.10 11.13 36.79
C TRP A 10 23.32 9.68 36.35
N GLN A 11 24.15 8.92 37.08
CA GLN A 11 24.35 7.49 36.85
C GLN A 11 23.03 6.72 36.91
N HIS A 12 22.20 6.97 37.92
CA HIS A 12 20.89 6.33 38.02
C HIS A 12 19.96 6.67 36.84
N ARG A 13 19.97 7.92 36.36
CA ARG A 13 19.20 8.28 35.16
C ARG A 13 19.72 7.56 33.91
N GLU A 14 21.03 7.53 33.71
CA GLU A 14 21.63 6.80 32.58
C GLU A 14 21.33 5.30 32.66
N GLU A 15 21.42 4.68 33.84
CA GLU A 15 21.03 3.28 34.07
C GLU A 15 19.55 3.06 33.79
N THR A 16 18.66 3.96 34.22
CA THR A 16 17.23 3.85 33.89
C THR A 16 16.97 3.98 32.38
N MET A 17 17.69 4.86 31.69
CA MET A 17 17.59 5.01 30.24
C MET A 17 18.15 3.78 29.51
N ALA A 18 19.26 3.21 29.98
CA ALA A 18 19.86 1.99 29.44
C ALA A 18 18.93 0.78 29.62
N THR A 19 18.40 0.58 30.83
CA THR A 19 17.45 -0.52 31.10
C THR A 19 16.13 -0.35 30.34
N ASN A 20 15.66 0.88 30.13
CA ASN A 20 14.48 1.12 29.30
C ASN A 20 14.72 0.79 27.83
N ARG A 21 15.88 1.16 27.27
CA ARG A 21 16.28 0.78 25.91
C ARG A 21 16.45 -0.73 25.76
N GLU A 22 17.02 -1.39 26.76
CA GLU A 22 17.16 -2.85 26.78
C GLU A 22 15.79 -3.54 26.79
N ARG A 23 14.86 -3.09 27.63
CA ARG A 23 13.47 -3.59 27.63
C ARG A 23 12.73 -3.32 26.32
N GLU A 24 13.02 -2.20 25.66
CA GLU A 24 12.44 -1.86 24.37
C GLU A 24 12.98 -2.78 23.26
N ALA A 25 14.30 -2.99 23.24
CA ALA A 25 14.93 -3.95 22.34
C ALA A 25 14.42 -5.37 22.57
N GLU A 26 14.18 -5.77 23.82
CA GLU A 26 13.57 -7.07 24.15
C GLU A 26 12.14 -7.20 23.61
N ARG A 27 11.31 -6.15 23.72
CA ARG A 27 9.96 -6.15 23.12
C ARG A 27 10.00 -6.25 21.59
N ASP A 28 10.95 -5.57 20.96
CA ASP A 28 11.13 -5.64 19.51
C ASP A 28 11.58 -7.04 19.07
N LEU A 29 12.45 -7.69 19.83
CA LEU A 29 12.87 -9.07 19.59
C LEU A 29 11.71 -10.04 19.77
N ASP A 30 10.93 -9.93 20.86
CA ASP A 30 9.74 -10.78 21.09
C ASP A 30 8.69 -10.59 19.99
N ALA A 31 8.46 -9.35 19.55
CA ALA A 31 7.55 -9.06 18.44
C ALA A 31 8.02 -9.74 17.13
N ARG A 32 9.33 -9.68 16.82
CA ARG A 32 9.91 -10.36 15.65
C ARG A 32 9.84 -11.87 15.77
N GLU A 33 10.17 -12.42 16.94
CA GLU A 33 10.08 -13.86 17.19
C GLU A 33 8.64 -14.35 17.07
N LYS A 34 7.68 -13.59 17.59
CA LYS A 34 6.26 -13.87 17.41
C LYS A 34 5.87 -13.85 15.93
N GLN A 35 6.30 -12.86 15.15
CA GLN A 35 6.04 -12.83 13.71
C GLN A 35 6.62 -14.06 12.99
N ILE A 36 7.83 -14.49 13.36
CA ILE A 36 8.45 -15.70 12.80
C ILE A 36 7.63 -16.94 13.16
N ARG A 37 7.26 -17.10 14.43
CA ARG A 37 6.42 -18.22 14.88
C ARG A 37 5.06 -18.24 14.19
N ASP A 38 4.38 -17.10 14.12
CA ASP A 38 3.09 -16.97 13.46
C ASP A 38 3.21 -17.30 11.96
N ARG A 39 4.28 -16.84 11.30
CA ARG A 39 4.59 -17.19 9.90
C ARG A 39 4.83 -18.68 9.72
N GLU A 40 5.60 -19.32 10.60
CA GLU A 40 5.87 -20.76 10.54
C GLU A 40 4.61 -21.60 10.78
N ILE A 41 3.76 -21.19 11.72
CA ILE A 41 2.47 -21.83 11.98
C ILE A 41 1.57 -21.72 10.75
N MET A 42 1.47 -20.52 10.17
CA MET A 42 0.67 -20.29 8.97
C MET A 42 1.22 -21.08 7.78
N ALA A 43 2.55 -21.12 7.59
CA ALA A 43 3.18 -21.90 6.54
C ALA A 43 2.91 -23.40 6.71
N ARG A 44 3.01 -23.92 7.94
CA ARG A 44 2.68 -25.33 8.25
C ARG A 44 1.21 -25.62 7.98
N LYS A 45 0.31 -24.75 8.45
CA LYS A 45 -1.13 -24.87 8.22
C LYS A 45 -1.47 -24.87 6.74
N LEU A 46 -0.86 -23.98 5.95
CA LEU A 46 -1.04 -23.92 4.50
C LEU A 46 -0.49 -25.14 3.78
N ALA A 47 0.62 -25.72 4.25
CA ALA A 47 1.19 -26.93 3.67
C ALA A 47 0.32 -28.18 3.90
N GLU A 48 -0.35 -28.26 5.04
CA GLU A 48 -1.28 -29.35 5.39
C GLU A 48 -2.73 -29.05 4.96
N TRP A 49 -2.99 -27.87 4.39
CA TRP A 49 -4.33 -27.40 4.09
C TRP A 49 -5.03 -28.28 3.05
N GLY A 50 -6.21 -28.81 3.40
CA GLY A 50 -7.07 -29.55 2.51
C GLY A 50 -8.52 -29.13 2.66
N ASP A 51 -9.13 -28.62 1.59
CA ASP A 51 -10.48 -28.05 1.60
C ASP A 51 -11.55 -29.06 2.03
N ASP A 52 -11.43 -30.33 1.63
CA ASP A 52 -12.38 -31.39 2.00
C ASP A 52 -12.32 -31.72 3.50
N ILE A 53 -11.11 -31.75 4.08
CA ILE A 53 -10.90 -32.02 5.52
C ILE A 53 -11.40 -30.84 6.36
N GLU A 54 -11.16 -29.62 5.90
CA GLU A 54 -11.58 -28.41 6.60
C GLU A 54 -13.11 -28.24 6.55
N ALA A 55 -13.75 -28.61 5.44
CA ALA A 55 -15.20 -28.62 5.32
C ALA A 55 -15.86 -29.60 6.30
N ASP A 56 -15.27 -30.79 6.50
CA ASP A 56 -15.75 -31.80 7.45
C ASP A 56 -15.46 -31.43 8.92
N SER A 57 -14.30 -30.80 9.17
CA SER A 57 -13.91 -30.25 10.48
C SER A 57 -14.82 -29.10 10.92
N GLY A 58 -15.27 -28.29 9.96
CA GLY A 58 -16.13 -27.13 10.19
C GLY A 58 -15.49 -26.10 11.12
N GLN A 59 -14.17 -26.02 11.23
CA GLN A 59 -13.52 -25.01 12.06
C GLN A 59 -13.68 -23.62 11.45
N GLU A 60 -13.53 -23.49 10.12
CA GLU A 60 -13.78 -22.22 9.45
C GLU A 60 -15.25 -21.84 9.33
N GLU A 61 -15.55 -20.59 9.71
CA GLU A 61 -16.89 -20.02 9.61
C GLU A 61 -17.39 -19.96 8.16
N TYR A 62 -16.47 -19.93 7.18
CA TYR A 62 -16.77 -20.01 5.76
C TYR A 62 -17.59 -21.25 5.37
N TYR A 63 -17.24 -22.42 5.91
CA TYR A 63 -17.92 -23.69 5.61
C TYR A 63 -19.22 -23.87 6.42
N LYS A 64 -19.38 -23.16 7.54
CA LYS A 64 -20.59 -23.17 8.38
C LYS A 64 -21.66 -22.20 7.86
N ASP A 65 -21.30 -20.93 7.72
CA ASP A 65 -22.20 -19.85 7.32
C ASP A 65 -21.42 -18.80 6.52
N ARG A 66 -21.56 -18.92 5.20
CA ARG A 66 -20.86 -18.06 4.25
C ARG A 66 -21.32 -16.61 4.32
N SER A 67 -22.57 -16.35 4.71
CA SER A 67 -23.09 -14.99 4.84
C SER A 67 -22.43 -14.29 6.02
N ARG A 68 -22.36 -14.97 7.19
CA ARG A 68 -21.64 -14.42 8.37
C ARG A 68 -20.16 -14.23 8.13
N TRP A 69 -19.49 -15.19 7.47
CA TRP A 69 -18.10 -15.03 7.06
C TRP A 69 -17.89 -13.78 6.19
N TRP A 70 -18.79 -13.52 5.23
CA TRP A 70 -18.70 -12.34 4.39
C TRP A 70 -18.88 -11.03 5.17
N PHE A 71 -19.84 -10.96 6.10
CA PHE A 71 -20.02 -9.78 6.96
C PHE A 71 -18.82 -9.53 7.88
N HIS A 72 -18.26 -10.57 8.49
CA HIS A 72 -17.02 -10.45 9.28
C HIS A 72 -15.89 -9.95 8.38
N GLN A 73 -15.70 -10.53 7.20
CA GLN A 73 -14.65 -10.12 6.26
C GLN A 73 -14.84 -8.70 5.73
N GLN A 74 -16.08 -8.23 5.59
CA GLN A 74 -16.39 -6.84 5.22
C GLN A 74 -15.85 -5.86 6.27
N GLN A 75 -16.02 -6.18 7.56
CA GLN A 75 -15.50 -5.35 8.65
C GLN A 75 -13.96 -5.37 8.71
N PHE A 76 -13.34 -6.54 8.50
CA PHE A 76 -11.88 -6.63 8.41
C PHE A 76 -11.34 -5.81 7.23
N ARG A 77 -11.92 -5.95 6.04
CA ARG A 77 -11.53 -5.16 4.87
C ARG A 77 -11.65 -3.66 5.09
N ALA A 78 -12.71 -3.21 5.75
CA ALA A 78 -12.87 -1.79 6.07
C ALA A 78 -11.75 -1.28 6.99
N ARG A 79 -11.36 -2.07 8.00
CA ARG A 79 -10.25 -1.72 8.91
C ARG A 79 -8.90 -1.71 8.22
N GLU A 80 -8.58 -2.74 7.45
CA GLU A 80 -7.33 -2.79 6.67
C GLU A 80 -7.23 -1.59 5.72
N LEU A 81 -8.32 -1.26 5.02
CA LEU A 81 -8.35 -0.11 4.13
C LEU A 81 -8.07 1.21 4.87
N THR A 82 -8.60 1.40 6.08
CA THR A 82 -8.30 2.60 6.89
C THR A 82 -6.84 2.66 7.35
N ILE A 83 -6.22 1.51 7.64
CA ILE A 83 -4.81 1.43 8.04
C ILE A 83 -3.92 1.72 6.83
N ASP A 84 -4.19 1.08 5.69
CA ASP A 84 -3.46 1.31 4.45
C ASP A 84 -3.57 2.78 3.99
N GLU A 85 -4.72 3.42 4.17
CA GLU A 85 -4.91 4.86 3.90
C GLU A 85 -4.03 5.73 4.81
N ALA A 86 -3.98 5.41 6.09
CA ALA A 86 -3.14 6.14 7.04
C ALA A 86 -1.65 5.97 6.73
N ASP A 87 -1.24 4.78 6.27
CA ASP A 87 0.15 4.49 5.91
C ASP A 87 0.57 5.25 4.65
N ARG A 88 -0.28 5.21 3.61
CA ARG A 88 -0.08 6.02 2.39
C ARG A 88 0.04 7.51 2.69
N LEU A 89 -0.76 8.03 3.63
CA LEU A 89 -0.70 9.45 3.99
C LEU A 89 0.61 9.80 4.69
N ARG A 90 1.12 8.94 5.57
CA ARG A 90 2.41 9.17 6.24
C ARG A 90 3.57 9.15 5.26
N GLU A 91 3.59 8.18 4.35
CA GLU A 91 4.59 8.14 3.27
C GLU A 91 4.53 9.39 2.40
N GLN A 92 3.33 9.89 2.06
CA GLN A 92 3.18 11.14 1.32
C GLN A 92 3.75 12.35 2.07
N GLN A 93 3.49 12.43 3.39
CA GLN A 93 4.03 13.51 4.22
C GLN A 93 5.55 13.46 4.29
N GLU A 94 6.14 12.27 4.44
CA GLU A 94 7.60 12.08 4.43
C GLU A 94 8.20 12.51 3.08
N ILE A 95 7.58 12.10 1.97
CA ILE A 95 8.01 12.50 0.63
C ILE A 95 7.93 14.01 0.45
N GLU A 96 6.86 14.66 0.92
CA GLU A 96 6.70 16.12 0.81
C GLU A 96 7.76 16.87 1.62
N LEU A 97 8.07 16.39 2.83
CA LEU A 97 9.15 16.94 3.65
C LEU A 97 10.52 16.75 2.99
N GLU A 98 10.81 15.57 2.45
CA GLU A 98 12.05 15.31 1.71
C GLU A 98 12.16 16.19 0.45
N GLN A 99 11.04 16.41 -0.26
CA GLN A 99 10.99 17.32 -1.39
C GLN A 99 11.23 18.77 -0.97
N HIS A 100 10.63 19.20 0.13
CA HIS A 100 10.83 20.55 0.69
C HIS A 100 12.30 20.77 1.08
N ASP A 101 12.89 19.82 1.81
CA ASP A 101 14.30 19.90 2.23
C ASP A 101 15.23 19.92 1.00
N LEU A 102 14.94 19.09 -0.01
CA LEU A 102 15.68 19.11 -1.27
C LEU A 102 15.56 20.46 -1.98
N LEU A 103 14.36 21.03 -2.08
CA LEU A 103 14.15 22.35 -2.68
C LEU A 103 14.93 23.43 -1.92
N GLN A 104 14.93 23.41 -0.59
CA GLN A 104 15.68 24.36 0.22
C GLN A 104 17.18 24.28 -0.06
N THR A 105 17.75 23.07 -0.12
CA THR A 105 19.18 22.91 -0.44
C THR A 105 19.54 23.42 -1.84
N LEU A 106 18.65 23.22 -2.82
CA LEU A 106 18.82 23.72 -4.18
C LEU A 106 18.72 25.26 -4.23
N GLU A 107 17.80 25.87 -3.48
CA GLU A 107 17.69 27.33 -3.38
C GLU A 107 18.92 27.96 -2.71
N GLU A 108 19.43 27.35 -1.64
CA GLU A 108 20.66 27.77 -0.98
C GLU A 108 21.87 27.66 -1.94
N GLU A 109 21.98 26.58 -2.71
CA GLU A 109 23.04 26.41 -3.70
C GLU A 109 22.91 27.45 -4.85
N ARG A 110 21.68 27.72 -5.32
CA ARG A 110 21.44 28.76 -6.32
C ARG A 110 21.84 30.14 -5.81
N LYS A 111 21.49 30.47 -4.57
CA LYS A 111 21.87 31.73 -3.93
C LYS A 111 23.39 31.85 -3.80
N GLN A 112 24.08 30.80 -3.38
CA GLN A 112 25.55 30.77 -3.32
C GLN A 112 26.20 30.96 -4.69
N ARG A 113 25.63 30.37 -5.75
CA ARG A 113 26.12 30.58 -7.13
C ARG A 113 25.93 32.01 -7.59
N GLU A 114 24.77 32.61 -7.30
CA GLU A 114 24.48 34.02 -7.61
C GLU A 114 25.43 34.96 -6.86
N GLU A 115 25.64 34.74 -5.56
CA GLU A 115 26.61 35.48 -4.74
C GLU A 115 28.04 35.32 -5.29
N ALA A 116 28.46 34.11 -5.66
CA ALA A 116 29.77 33.87 -6.26
C ALA A 116 29.95 34.55 -7.63
N THR A 117 28.88 34.63 -8.44
CA THR A 117 28.93 35.40 -9.71
C THR A 117 29.09 36.89 -9.45
N MET A 118 28.37 37.46 -8.47
CA MET A 118 28.49 38.86 -8.09
C MET A 118 29.87 39.17 -7.50
N GLU A 119 30.45 38.29 -6.69
CA GLU A 119 31.82 38.43 -6.17
C GLU A 119 32.88 38.31 -7.27
N ALA A 120 32.69 37.43 -8.25
CA ALA A 120 33.59 37.29 -9.39
C ALA A 120 33.55 38.53 -10.30
N GLU A 121 32.39 39.15 -10.50
CA GLU A 121 32.27 40.42 -11.22
C GLU A 121 33.01 41.55 -10.49
N LEU A 122 32.82 41.68 -9.18
CA LEU A 122 33.50 42.68 -8.34
C LEU A 122 35.03 42.47 -8.27
N ASN A 123 35.49 41.22 -8.30
CA ASN A 123 36.92 40.90 -8.33
C ASN A 123 37.53 41.08 -9.73
N ASN A 124 36.79 40.85 -10.82
CA ASN A 124 37.24 41.16 -12.17
C ASN A 124 37.41 42.68 -12.38
N GLU A 125 36.51 43.52 -11.83
CA GLU A 125 36.69 44.98 -11.87
C GLU A 125 37.93 45.44 -11.10
N LYS A 126 38.26 44.78 -9.99
CA LYS A 126 39.50 45.02 -9.23
C LYS A 126 40.75 44.53 -9.97
N GLU A 127 40.68 43.38 -10.65
CA GLU A 127 41.79 42.90 -11.48
C GLU A 127 42.07 43.85 -12.66
N ILE A 128 41.04 44.35 -13.34
CA ILE A 128 41.18 45.34 -14.43
C ILE A 128 41.85 46.65 -13.91
N LEU A 129 41.57 47.06 -12.67
CA LEU A 129 42.22 48.21 -12.04
C LEU A 129 43.69 47.94 -11.68
N THR A 130 44.06 46.70 -11.32
CA THR A 130 45.44 46.32 -10.98
C THR A 130 46.34 46.02 -12.19
N PHE A 131 45.79 45.59 -13.33
CA PHE A 131 46.56 45.37 -14.57
C PHE A 131 46.98 46.67 -15.28
N ALA A 132 46.44 47.83 -14.89
CA ALA A 132 46.87 49.13 -15.40
C ALA A 132 48.12 49.70 -14.70
N THR A 133 48.56 49.11 -13.58
CA THR A 133 49.64 49.70 -12.75
C THR A 133 50.96 48.95 -12.75
N ASP A 134 51.02 47.65 -13.02
CA ASP A 134 52.30 46.94 -13.02
C ASP A 134 52.45 46.01 -14.23
N GLY A 135 53.42 46.37 -15.07
CA GLY A 135 53.97 45.49 -16.08
C GLY A 135 54.79 44.37 -15.45
N ALA A 136 54.80 43.24 -16.15
CA ALA A 136 55.80 42.18 -16.09
C ALA A 136 56.05 41.53 -14.72
N SER A 137 55.63 40.27 -14.57
CA SER A 137 56.61 39.18 -14.46
C SER A 137 55.94 37.82 -14.58
N GLN A 138 56.65 36.92 -15.27
CA GLN A 138 56.27 35.53 -15.50
C GLN A 138 56.33 34.72 -14.21
N ILE A 139 55.33 33.86 -13.99
CA ILE A 139 55.44 32.76 -13.03
C ILE A 139 55.17 31.42 -13.72
N ASN A 140 56.22 30.60 -13.76
CA ASN A 140 56.22 29.27 -14.35
C ASN A 140 55.30 28.33 -13.54
N ARG A 141 54.27 27.83 -14.21
CA ARG A 141 53.21 26.99 -13.65
C ARG A 141 53.59 25.51 -13.81
N VAL A 142 54.17 24.90 -12.79
CA VAL A 142 54.34 23.44 -12.74
C VAL A 142 53.11 22.82 -12.08
N LYS A 143 52.39 21.99 -12.83
CA LYS A 143 51.17 21.30 -12.42
C LYS A 143 51.53 19.95 -11.77
N PRO A 144 51.11 19.63 -10.53
CA PRO A 144 51.09 18.24 -10.10
C PRO A 144 49.86 17.54 -10.69
N LYS A 145 50.11 16.52 -11.51
CA LYS A 145 49.11 15.69 -12.17
C LYS A 145 48.80 14.51 -11.25
N LEU A 146 47.76 14.62 -10.42
CA LEU A 146 47.24 13.50 -9.63
C LEU A 146 46.08 12.86 -10.38
N THR A 147 46.32 11.70 -10.97
CA THR A 147 45.28 10.86 -11.59
C THR A 147 44.73 9.89 -10.54
N LEU A 148 43.57 10.21 -9.96
CA LEU A 148 42.84 9.32 -9.06
C LEU A 148 41.82 8.54 -9.91
N ASN A 149 42.20 7.36 -10.37
CA ASN A 149 41.27 6.43 -11.04
C ASN A 149 40.41 5.76 -9.98
N LEU A 150 39.32 6.40 -9.57
CA LEU A 150 38.25 5.76 -8.83
C LEU A 150 37.26 5.18 -9.84
N ALA A 151 37.54 3.95 -10.29
CA ALA A 151 36.59 3.18 -11.09
C ALA A 151 35.37 2.83 -10.22
N SER A 152 34.41 3.75 -10.16
CA SER A 152 33.11 3.53 -9.53
C SER A 152 32.29 2.64 -10.45
N LYS A 153 32.51 1.33 -10.34
CA LYS A 153 31.72 0.31 -11.03
C LYS A 153 30.35 0.23 -10.36
N ARG A 154 29.43 1.10 -10.80
CA ARG A 154 28.00 0.96 -10.56
C ARG A 154 27.57 -0.41 -11.09
N ARG A 155 27.27 -1.36 -10.19
CA ARG A 155 26.46 -2.52 -10.51
C ARG A 155 25.02 -2.03 -10.59
N ALA A 156 24.59 -1.63 -11.78
CA ALA A 156 23.18 -1.50 -12.09
C ALA A 156 22.61 -2.92 -12.18
N ALA A 157 21.98 -3.39 -11.10
CA ALA A 157 21.10 -4.55 -11.15
C ALA A 157 19.78 -4.08 -11.76
N LEU A 158 19.71 -4.15 -13.09
CA LEU A 158 18.48 -4.04 -13.87
C LEU A 158 17.67 -5.30 -13.55
N MET A 159 16.67 -5.18 -12.67
CA MET A 159 15.61 -6.18 -12.54
C MET A 159 14.85 -6.19 -13.86
N THR A 160 15.11 -7.20 -14.68
CA THR A 160 14.28 -7.55 -15.82
C THR A 160 12.92 -7.97 -15.30
N LEU A 161 11.89 -7.26 -15.74
CA LEU A 161 10.50 -7.71 -15.67
C LEU A 161 10.46 -9.18 -16.11
N ALA A 162 9.92 -10.03 -15.25
CA ALA A 162 9.52 -11.38 -15.61
C ALA A 162 8.53 -11.25 -16.78
N GLU A 163 8.91 -11.84 -17.90
CA GLU A 163 8.06 -12.01 -19.05
C GLU A 163 6.86 -12.87 -18.66
N ASP A 164 5.71 -12.49 -19.20
CA ASP A 164 4.43 -13.17 -19.11
C ASP A 164 4.58 -14.65 -19.52
N GLU A 165 4.60 -15.54 -18.53
CA GLU A 165 4.32 -16.96 -18.76
C GLU A 165 2.81 -17.10 -18.90
N GLU A 166 2.38 -17.14 -20.15
CA GLU A 166 1.09 -17.59 -20.65
C GLU A 166 0.75 -18.95 -20.01
N PHE A 167 -0.10 -18.93 -18.98
CA PHE A 167 -0.59 -20.13 -18.33
C PHE A 167 -1.67 -20.78 -19.20
N ASP A 168 -1.25 -21.79 -19.96
CA ASP A 168 -2.09 -22.69 -20.75
C ASP A 168 -3.01 -23.50 -19.81
N ASP A 169 -4.27 -23.09 -19.68
CA ASP A 169 -5.29 -23.73 -18.84
C ASP A 169 -5.91 -24.97 -19.50
N GLU A 170 -5.10 -26.01 -19.70
CA GLU A 170 -5.54 -27.37 -20.03
C GLU A 170 -5.39 -28.30 -18.81
N GLU A 171 -6.25 -28.12 -17.80
CA GLU A 171 -6.53 -29.20 -16.84
C GLU A 171 -7.94 -29.10 -16.20
N GLY A 172 -8.93 -29.59 -16.94
CA GLY A 172 -9.71 -30.75 -16.46
C GLY A 172 -10.50 -30.69 -15.15
N ILE A 173 -11.06 -29.57 -14.70
CA ILE A 173 -12.03 -29.60 -13.57
C ILE A 173 -13.38 -30.14 -14.06
N LYS A 174 -13.62 -31.45 -13.90
CA LYS A 174 -14.95 -32.10 -14.05
C LYS A 174 -15.92 -31.68 -12.92
N SER A 175 -16.19 -30.39 -12.80
CA SER A 175 -17.33 -29.88 -12.03
C SER A 175 -18.58 -30.07 -12.87
N LYS A 176 -19.53 -30.89 -12.42
CA LYS A 176 -20.91 -30.97 -12.95
C LYS A 176 -21.66 -29.66 -12.65
N ARG A 177 -21.16 -28.51 -13.12
CA ARG A 177 -21.90 -27.26 -13.16
C ARG A 177 -22.87 -27.36 -14.33
N LYS A 178 -24.17 -27.37 -14.03
CA LYS A 178 -25.21 -27.09 -15.03
C LYS A 178 -24.78 -25.82 -15.78
N ARG A 179 -24.50 -25.96 -17.08
CA ARG A 179 -24.06 -24.85 -17.94
C ARG A 179 -24.99 -23.65 -17.74
N ARG A 180 -24.45 -22.52 -17.25
CA ARG A 180 -25.20 -21.26 -17.22
C ARG A 180 -25.40 -20.86 -18.67
N ILE A 181 -26.65 -20.86 -19.11
CA ILE A 181 -27.02 -20.37 -20.43
C ILE A 181 -27.06 -18.85 -20.32
N LEU A 182 -26.20 -18.17 -21.06
CA LEU A 182 -26.30 -16.74 -21.28
C LEU A 182 -27.57 -16.50 -22.11
N MET A 183 -28.65 -16.05 -21.46
CA MET A 183 -29.90 -15.70 -22.14
C MET A 183 -29.84 -14.25 -22.62
N SER A 184 -30.13 -14.03 -23.91
CA SER A 184 -30.35 -12.70 -24.48
C SER A 184 -31.51 -12.00 -23.78
N ILE A 185 -31.28 -10.76 -23.33
CA ILE A 185 -32.21 -9.96 -22.50
C ILE A 185 -33.50 -9.57 -23.27
N ASN A 186 -33.48 -9.66 -24.60
CA ASN A 186 -34.55 -9.12 -25.46
C ASN A 186 -35.84 -9.97 -25.51
N ASN A 187 -35.92 -11.08 -24.77
CA ASN A 187 -37.07 -12.00 -24.83
C ASN A 187 -37.56 -12.48 -23.45
N PHE A 188 -37.47 -11.62 -22.42
CA PHE A 188 -38.09 -11.90 -21.13
C PHE A 188 -39.62 -11.78 -21.23
N THR A 189 -40.29 -12.87 -21.56
CA THR A 189 -41.74 -12.96 -21.39
C THR A 189 -42.06 -12.79 -19.90
N THR A 190 -43.12 -12.04 -19.59
CA THR A 190 -43.59 -11.78 -18.21
C THR A 190 -43.73 -13.05 -17.36
N ASP A 191 -44.07 -14.17 -18.00
CA ASP A 191 -44.12 -15.49 -17.38
C ASP A 191 -42.78 -16.01 -16.85
N ILE A 192 -41.66 -15.73 -17.54
CA ILE A 192 -40.33 -16.18 -17.12
C ILE A 192 -39.85 -15.36 -15.92
N LEU A 193 -40.12 -14.05 -15.94
CA LEU A 193 -39.81 -13.15 -14.83
C LEU A 193 -40.55 -13.59 -13.56
N ASN A 194 -41.85 -13.83 -13.65
CA ASN A 194 -42.63 -14.20 -12.47
C ASN A 194 -42.39 -15.66 -12.03
N LYS A 195 -42.30 -16.63 -12.95
CA LYS A 195 -42.20 -18.06 -12.57
C LYS A 195 -40.79 -18.50 -12.20
N LYS A 196 -39.75 -17.87 -12.76
CA LYS A 196 -38.36 -18.30 -12.53
C LYS A 196 -37.53 -17.26 -11.80
N LEU A 197 -37.73 -15.97 -12.11
CA LEU A 197 -36.90 -14.93 -11.54
C LEU A 197 -37.40 -14.46 -10.18
N GLN A 198 -38.71 -14.32 -9.97
CA GLN A 198 -39.26 -13.99 -8.65
C GLN A 198 -38.82 -14.96 -7.55
N PRO A 199 -38.99 -16.31 -7.67
CA PRO A 199 -38.55 -17.21 -6.61
C PRO A 199 -37.03 -17.21 -6.43
N PHE A 200 -36.28 -16.91 -7.49
CA PHE A 200 -34.83 -16.78 -7.41
C PHE A 200 -34.42 -15.52 -6.63
N VAL A 201 -35.04 -14.38 -6.92
CA VAL A 201 -34.79 -13.10 -6.24
C VAL A 201 -35.24 -13.16 -4.78
N CYS A 202 -36.42 -13.71 -4.48
CA CYS A 202 -36.87 -13.97 -3.10
C CYS A 202 -35.83 -14.80 -2.34
N LYS A 203 -35.36 -15.90 -2.94
CA LYS A 203 -34.36 -16.76 -2.30
C LYS A 203 -33.05 -16.02 -2.03
N ARG A 204 -32.60 -15.18 -2.96
CA ARG A 204 -31.38 -14.38 -2.79
C ARG A 204 -31.56 -13.29 -1.73
N ILE A 205 -32.68 -12.58 -1.72
CA ILE A 205 -32.95 -11.54 -0.71
C ILE A 205 -33.01 -12.17 0.70
N VAL A 206 -33.68 -13.31 0.86
CA VAL A 206 -33.70 -14.05 2.12
C VAL A 206 -32.29 -14.55 2.51
N GLU A 207 -31.47 -14.98 1.54
CA GLU A 207 -30.08 -15.40 1.78
C GLU A 207 -29.17 -14.23 2.21
N TYR A 208 -29.40 -13.02 1.72
CA TYR A 208 -28.61 -11.82 2.03
C TYR A 208 -29.08 -11.07 3.28
N LEU A 209 -30.39 -10.90 3.47
CA LEU A 209 -30.97 -10.10 4.56
C LEU A 209 -31.54 -10.96 5.70
N GLY A 210 -31.75 -12.26 5.50
CA GLY A 210 -32.35 -13.15 6.50
C GLY A 210 -33.85 -12.93 6.75
N VAL A 211 -34.44 -11.92 6.11
CA VAL A 211 -35.86 -11.54 6.20
C VAL A 211 -36.47 -11.58 4.80
N GLN A 212 -37.73 -12.00 4.70
CA GLN A 212 -38.47 -12.00 3.45
C GLN A 212 -39.06 -10.59 3.20
N GLU A 213 -38.30 -9.76 2.50
CA GLU A 213 -38.75 -8.43 2.09
C GLU A 213 -39.40 -8.50 0.69
N ASP A 214 -40.70 -8.78 0.68
CA ASP A 214 -41.47 -8.90 -0.57
C ASP A 214 -41.54 -7.56 -1.34
N GLU A 215 -41.38 -6.43 -0.66
CA GLU A 215 -41.28 -5.11 -1.28
C GLU A 215 -40.03 -4.98 -2.16
N LEU A 216 -38.85 -5.40 -1.67
CA LEU A 216 -37.61 -5.41 -2.46
C LEU A 216 -37.69 -6.38 -3.65
N VAL A 217 -38.35 -7.52 -3.46
CA VAL A 217 -38.58 -8.48 -4.56
C VAL A 217 -39.39 -7.82 -5.66
N SER A 218 -40.49 -7.13 -5.30
CA SER A 218 -41.35 -6.44 -6.26
C SER A 218 -40.60 -5.32 -6.98
N PHE A 219 -39.78 -4.56 -6.26
CA PHE A 219 -38.97 -3.47 -6.79
C PHE A 219 -37.95 -3.94 -7.84
N VAL A 220 -37.22 -5.03 -7.57
CA VAL A 220 -36.26 -5.61 -8.51
C VAL A 220 -36.96 -6.13 -9.78
N ILE A 221 -38.13 -6.76 -9.62
CA ILE A 221 -38.91 -7.28 -10.76
C ILE A 221 -39.47 -6.13 -11.61
N ASP A 222 -39.95 -5.06 -10.98
CA ASP A 222 -40.46 -3.88 -11.67
C ASP A 222 -39.33 -3.14 -12.40
N HIS A 223 -38.14 -3.07 -11.82
CA HIS A 223 -36.95 -2.52 -12.48
C HIS A 223 -36.60 -3.32 -13.75
N LEU A 224 -36.61 -4.65 -13.66
CA LEU A 224 -36.36 -5.55 -14.80
C LEU A 224 -37.48 -5.50 -15.86
N ARG A 225 -38.73 -5.27 -15.45
CA ARG A 225 -39.85 -5.05 -16.36
C ARG A 225 -39.72 -3.71 -17.09
N SER A 226 -39.17 -2.69 -16.42
CA SER A 226 -39.01 -1.36 -16.98
C SER A 226 -37.89 -1.26 -18.02
N ASN A 227 -36.92 -2.20 -18.03
CA ASN A 227 -35.86 -2.39 -19.03
C ASN A 227 -35.05 -1.13 -19.44
N LYS A 228 -35.14 -0.04 -18.68
CA LYS A 228 -34.67 1.29 -19.11
C LYS A 228 -33.48 1.82 -18.33
N LYS A 229 -33.14 1.22 -17.19
CA LYS A 229 -32.06 1.71 -16.32
C LYS A 229 -30.95 0.65 -16.21
N PRO A 230 -29.67 1.06 -16.26
CA PRO A 230 -28.56 0.14 -16.01
C PRO A 230 -28.61 -0.36 -14.57
N ALA A 231 -28.06 -1.55 -14.33
CA ALA A 231 -28.03 -2.19 -13.01
C ALA A 231 -27.39 -1.31 -11.92
N GLU A 232 -26.55 -0.36 -12.31
CA GLU A 232 -25.95 0.64 -11.42
C GLU A 232 -26.98 1.54 -10.74
N ASP A 233 -28.04 1.92 -11.45
CA ASP A 233 -29.08 2.81 -10.90
C ASP A 233 -29.92 2.07 -9.84
N LEU A 234 -30.19 0.78 -10.08
CA LEU A 234 -30.81 -0.10 -9.08
C LEU A 234 -29.97 -0.19 -7.81
N THR A 235 -28.65 -0.39 -7.94
CA THR A 235 -27.77 -0.47 -6.77
C THR A 235 -27.67 0.83 -5.99
N LYS A 236 -27.75 1.99 -6.67
CA LYS A 236 -27.77 3.31 -6.01
C LYS A 236 -29.07 3.55 -5.26
N GLU A 237 -30.22 3.22 -5.86
CA GLU A 237 -31.53 3.34 -5.21
C GLU A 237 -31.64 2.37 -4.01
N MET A 238 -31.18 1.12 -4.13
CA MET A 238 -31.14 0.17 -3.00
C MET A 238 -30.20 0.63 -1.87
N MET A 239 -29.08 1.26 -2.21
CA MET A 239 -28.15 1.82 -1.21
C MET A 239 -28.72 3.05 -0.47
N MET A 240 -29.74 3.72 -1.03
CA MET A 240 -30.41 4.87 -0.37
C MET A 240 -31.61 4.47 0.50
N VAL A 241 -32.14 3.25 0.33
CA VAL A 241 -33.30 2.74 1.09
C VAL A 241 -32.88 1.99 2.37
N CYS A 242 -31.64 1.48 2.43
CA CYS A 242 -31.02 0.93 3.63
C CYS A 242 -30.31 2.02 4.44
#